data_AF-A0A662SKE0-F1
#
_entry.id   AF-A0A662SKE0-F1
#
_cell.length_a   1.000
_cell.length_b   1.000
_cell.length_c   1.000
_cell.angle_alpha   90.00
_cell.angle_beta   90.00
_cell.angle_gamma   90.00
#
_symmetry.space_group_name_H-M   'P 1'
#
loop_
_entity.id
_entity.type
_entity.pdbx_description
1 polymer ?
#
loop_
_entity_poly.entity_id
_entity_poly.type
_entity_poly.pdbx_seq_one_letter_code
_entity_poly.pdbx_strand_id
1 'polypeptide(L)'
;MLVLLLDGNLISIKLLRVRMRWLILLLILLVIPIQVNLTSSEGSWWNEEWYYRIPIVVTSGSETLEGIVSVEINLTKMFQELNVDGEPDIGSIRIVHGSSEVPFTLSFSRESKIDDLEGSLDNWEFSSHIVSERVEDAAQGSYSLKFRKGTIEEARNVLKLDQKTLRESNIISFLAKGNFTAILRDKSFPKEISRTEVSSNEYRRYFIQYNPELLSEGREYILSFVPRDYFSYNFVDDVKFVSGNVVAKWSTSIPAGERKVFYLYFNALDKEFESLPLYNVQGAEKEFSVELGNPEGFRAIIELQEGSIFSGIIEVRAKVLENLSNIVKVQYRVDYSENLSWDAN
;
A
#
# COMPACT_ATOMS: atom_id res chain seq x y z
N MET A 1 61.30 22.67 71.08
CA MET A 1 62.44 23.40 70.50
C MET A 1 63.06 22.55 69.40
N LEU A 2 62.59 22.72 68.17
CA LEU A 2 63.35 22.57 66.94
C LEU A 2 62.51 23.34 65.89
N VAL A 3 62.98 24.53 65.54
CA VAL A 3 62.39 25.40 64.53
C VAL A 3 63.09 25.06 63.22
N LEU A 4 62.32 24.69 62.20
CA LEU A 4 62.76 24.69 60.80
C LEU A 4 61.77 25.55 60.01
N LEU A 5 62.18 26.80 59.82
CA LEU A 5 61.68 27.72 58.80
C LEU A 5 62.19 27.22 57.45
N LEU A 6 61.28 27.05 56.48
CA LEU A 6 61.61 27.00 55.07
C LEU A 6 60.61 27.86 54.32
N ASP A 7 61.14 28.99 53.88
CA ASP A 7 60.54 29.96 52.99
C ASP A 7 60.07 29.34 51.66
N GLY A 8 59.01 29.93 51.11
CA GLY A 8 58.74 29.90 49.69
C GLY A 8 57.97 28.68 49.17
N ASN A 9 56.64 28.71 49.29
CA ASN A 9 55.69 28.32 48.21
C ASN A 9 54.22 28.30 48.66
N LEU A 10 53.72 29.33 49.34
CA LEU A 10 52.27 29.44 49.58
C LEU A 10 51.46 29.83 48.32
N ILE A 11 52.14 30.27 47.25
CA ILE A 11 51.48 30.74 46.01
C ILE A 11 51.16 29.57 45.07
N SER A 12 51.96 28.50 45.06
CA SER A 12 51.75 27.39 44.11
C SER A 12 50.54 26.51 44.46
N ILE A 13 50.24 26.31 45.74
CA ILE A 13 49.12 25.44 46.18
C ILE A 13 47.76 26.10 45.89
N LYS A 14 47.65 27.43 46.00
CA LYS A 14 46.41 28.16 45.65
C LYS A 14 46.16 28.14 44.14
N LEU A 15 47.18 28.36 43.31
CA LEU A 15 47.04 28.32 41.86
C LEU A 15 46.71 26.91 41.34
N LEU A 16 47.31 25.87 41.95
CA LEU A 16 47.04 24.48 41.63
C LEU A 16 45.60 24.08 42.01
N ARG A 17 45.10 24.53 43.18
CA ARG A 17 43.69 24.31 43.58
C ARG A 17 42.68 25.00 42.66
N VAL A 18 42.98 26.20 42.19
CA VAL A 18 42.09 26.91 41.25
C VAL A 18 42.06 26.20 39.90
N ARG A 19 43.23 25.85 39.34
CA ARG A 19 43.31 25.10 38.07
C ARG A 19 42.66 23.72 38.16
N MET A 20 42.80 23.03 39.29
CA MET A 20 42.18 21.72 39.52
C MET A 20 40.65 21.82 39.70
N ARG A 21 40.14 22.91 40.30
CA ARG A 21 38.68 23.18 40.36
C ARG A 21 38.09 23.44 38.97
N TRP A 22 38.79 24.17 38.11
CA TRP A 22 38.36 24.38 36.72
C TRP A 22 38.42 23.08 35.91
N LEU A 23 39.44 22.24 36.12
CA LEU A 23 39.53 20.94 35.47
C LEU A 23 38.42 19.97 35.90
N ILE A 24 38.08 19.95 37.20
CA ILE A 24 36.96 19.15 37.73
C ILE A 24 35.63 19.67 37.20
N LEU A 25 35.42 20.98 37.11
CA LEU A 25 34.23 21.58 36.50
C LEU A 25 34.10 21.23 35.01
N LEU A 26 35.21 21.24 34.27
CA LEU A 26 35.24 20.89 32.85
C LEU A 26 35.00 19.39 32.63
N LEU A 27 35.50 18.53 33.54
CA LEU A 27 35.21 17.10 33.54
C LEU A 27 33.74 16.81 33.90
N ILE A 28 33.15 17.54 34.85
CA ILE A 28 31.72 17.42 35.19
C ILE A 28 30.84 17.89 34.02
N LEU A 29 31.26 18.92 33.27
CA LEU A 29 30.56 19.36 32.05
C LEU A 29 30.61 18.32 30.92
N LEU A 30 31.71 17.55 30.82
CA LEU A 30 31.89 16.47 29.84
C LEU A 30 31.13 15.18 30.19
N VAL A 31 30.69 15.03 31.45
CA VAL A 31 29.89 13.89 31.94
C VAL A 31 28.41 14.26 32.04
N ILE A 32 28.00 15.47 31.62
CA ILE A 32 26.58 15.75 31.42
C ILE A 32 26.13 14.77 30.33
N PRO A 33 25.27 13.78 30.65
CA PRO A 33 24.73 12.92 29.61
C PRO A 33 24.01 13.87 28.66
N ILE A 34 24.46 13.88 27.40
CA ILE A 34 23.65 14.46 26.33
C ILE A 34 22.36 13.69 26.43
N GLN A 35 21.32 14.34 26.97
CA GLN A 35 19.98 13.81 26.85
C GLN A 35 19.68 13.91 25.37
N VAL A 36 19.99 12.82 24.66
CA VAL A 36 19.39 12.55 23.38
C VAL A 36 17.92 12.41 23.72
N ASN A 37 17.19 13.52 23.59
CA ASN A 37 15.75 13.47 23.46
C ASN A 37 15.49 12.72 22.17
N LEU A 38 15.50 11.39 22.25
CA LEU A 38 14.64 10.56 21.43
C LEU A 38 13.23 10.96 21.85
N THR A 39 12.75 12.09 21.33
CA THR A 39 11.33 12.31 21.19
C THR A 39 10.86 11.26 20.20
N SER A 40 10.65 10.04 20.72
CA SER A 40 9.72 9.10 20.16
C SER A 40 8.35 9.75 20.28
N SER A 41 8.05 10.69 19.38
CA SER A 41 6.69 10.80 18.89
C SER A 41 6.42 9.55 18.04
N GLU A 42 6.46 8.38 18.67
CA GLU A 42 5.79 7.18 18.19
C GLU A 42 4.29 7.43 18.37
N GLY A 43 3.76 8.42 17.64
CA GLY A 43 2.38 8.34 17.22
C GLY A 43 2.32 7.09 16.36
N SER A 44 1.61 6.07 16.83
CA SER A 44 1.26 4.83 16.12
C SER A 44 1.90 4.71 14.74
N TRP A 45 3.17 4.32 14.68
CA TRP A 45 3.92 4.26 13.41
C TRP A 45 3.42 3.14 12.50
N TRP A 46 2.62 2.23 13.06
CA TRP A 46 1.91 1.14 12.42
C TRP A 46 0.44 1.52 12.29
N ASN A 47 -0.13 1.37 11.09
CA ASN A 47 -1.59 1.45 10.91
C ASN A 47 -2.16 0.03 10.99
N GLU A 48 -3.16 -0.19 11.85
CA GLU A 48 -3.84 -1.49 12.02
C GLU A 48 -4.58 -1.95 10.75
N GLU A 49 -4.85 -1.05 9.80
CA GLU A 49 -5.53 -1.36 8.54
C GLU A 49 -4.62 -2.08 7.50
N TRP A 50 -3.30 -2.03 7.67
CA TRP A 50 -2.34 -2.66 6.75
C TRP A 50 -1.37 -3.60 7.46
N TYR A 51 -1.32 -4.85 7.00
CA TYR A 51 -0.60 -5.93 7.69
C TYR A 51 0.88 -6.04 7.31
N TYR A 52 1.26 -5.52 6.16
CA TYR A 52 2.62 -5.62 5.62
C TYR A 52 3.12 -4.29 5.11
N ARG A 53 4.44 -4.10 5.15
CA ARG A 53 5.10 -2.91 4.60
C ARG A 53 6.55 -3.15 4.19
N ILE A 54 7.09 -2.24 3.39
CA ILE A 54 8.52 -2.18 3.08
C ILE A 54 9.03 -0.76 3.37
N PRO A 55 10.10 -0.60 4.18
CA PRO A 55 10.78 0.67 4.32
C PRO A 55 11.48 1.05 3.02
N ILE A 56 11.31 2.30 2.59
CA ILE A 56 11.97 2.85 1.41
C ILE A 56 12.79 4.06 1.86
N VAL A 57 14.11 3.89 1.88
CA VAL A 57 15.04 4.96 2.24
C VAL A 57 15.40 5.74 0.99
N VAL A 58 15.06 7.02 0.98
CA VAL A 58 15.38 7.93 -0.11
C VAL A 58 16.40 8.94 0.40
N THR A 59 17.53 9.04 -0.30
CA THR A 59 18.67 9.87 0.13
C THR A 59 19.01 10.91 -0.93
N SER A 60 19.34 12.12 -0.48
CA SER A 60 19.93 13.15 -1.33
C SER A 60 21.46 13.16 -1.20
N GLY A 61 22.14 13.54 -2.27
CA GLY A 61 23.60 13.71 -2.28
C GLY A 61 24.03 15.04 -1.66
N SER A 62 24.95 15.73 -2.33
CA SER A 62 25.48 17.03 -1.88
C SER A 62 24.51 18.22 -2.05
N GLU A 63 23.35 18.00 -2.68
CA GLU A 63 22.38 19.04 -3.00
C GLU A 63 20.99 18.62 -2.53
N THR A 64 20.17 19.61 -2.18
CA THR A 64 18.74 19.39 -1.91
C THR A 64 18.08 18.93 -3.21
N LEU A 65 17.40 17.78 -3.14
CA LEU A 65 16.67 17.22 -4.27
C LEU A 65 15.17 17.37 -4.05
N GLU A 66 14.50 17.95 -5.04
CA GLU A 66 13.04 18.04 -5.09
C GLU A 66 12.56 17.50 -6.45
N GLY A 67 11.61 16.58 -6.39
CA GLY A 67 11.08 15.92 -7.60
C GLY A 67 10.35 14.63 -7.30
N ILE A 68 10.09 13.88 -8.36
CA ILE A 68 9.41 12.59 -8.29
C ILE A 68 10.44 11.49 -8.03
N VAL A 69 10.21 10.75 -6.94
CA VAL A 69 10.88 9.46 -6.65
C VAL A 69 10.13 8.37 -7.42
N SER A 70 10.86 7.43 -8.01
CA SER A 70 10.29 6.26 -8.69
C SER A 70 10.94 5.00 -8.14
N VAL A 71 10.12 4.05 -7.69
CA VAL A 71 10.61 2.79 -7.09
C VAL A 71 9.90 1.61 -7.72
N GLU A 72 10.68 0.69 -8.25
CA GLU A 72 10.20 -0.59 -8.77
C GLU A 72 10.31 -1.68 -7.70
N ILE A 73 9.22 -2.40 -7.47
CA ILE A 73 9.02 -3.27 -6.32
C ILE A 73 8.42 -4.59 -6.80
N ASN A 74 9.11 -5.69 -6.47
CA ASN A 74 8.62 -7.04 -6.74
C ASN A 74 7.84 -7.56 -5.52
N LEU A 75 6.54 -7.25 -5.47
CA LEU A 75 5.68 -7.63 -4.35
C LEU A 75 5.56 -9.16 -4.18
N THR A 76 5.56 -9.93 -5.27
CA THR A 76 5.52 -11.40 -5.20
C THR A 76 6.75 -11.96 -4.48
N LYS A 77 7.95 -11.46 -4.83
CA LYS A 77 9.18 -11.85 -4.14
C LYS A 77 9.13 -11.48 -2.67
N MET A 78 8.54 -10.34 -2.33
CA MET A 78 8.41 -9.88 -0.94
C MET A 78 7.46 -10.76 -0.13
N PHE A 79 6.34 -11.21 -0.72
CA PHE A 79 5.47 -12.22 -0.09
C PHE A 79 6.22 -13.52 0.18
N GLN A 80 7.05 -13.96 -0.77
CA GLN A 80 7.89 -15.15 -0.59
C GLN A 80 8.92 -14.97 0.53
N GLU A 81 9.55 -13.79 0.63
CA GLU A 81 10.51 -13.46 1.69
C GLU A 81 9.83 -13.39 3.07
N LEU A 82 8.57 -12.94 3.14
CA LEU A 82 7.73 -12.94 4.35
C LEU A 82 7.04 -14.29 4.61
N ASN A 83 7.17 -15.26 3.69
CA ASN A 83 6.46 -16.53 3.65
C ASN A 83 4.93 -16.40 3.81
N VAL A 84 4.35 -15.34 3.25
CA VAL A 84 2.91 -15.11 3.26
C VAL A 84 2.24 -15.95 2.17
N ASP A 85 1.34 -16.83 2.58
CA ASP A 85 0.47 -17.55 1.65
C ASP A 85 -0.53 -16.59 0.99
N GLY A 86 -0.55 -16.56 -0.34
CA GLY A 86 -1.49 -15.76 -1.14
C GLY A 86 -0.81 -14.80 -2.12
N GLU A 87 -1.60 -13.87 -2.66
CA GLU A 87 -1.14 -12.83 -3.58
C GLU A 87 -1.20 -11.45 -2.91
N PRO A 88 -0.36 -10.48 -3.31
CA PRO A 88 -0.50 -9.09 -2.87
C PRO A 88 -1.82 -8.49 -3.36
N ASP A 89 -2.55 -7.80 -2.47
CA ASP A 89 -3.65 -6.93 -2.88
C ASP A 89 -3.09 -5.62 -3.42
N ILE A 90 -3.12 -5.46 -4.73
CA ILE A 90 -2.63 -4.25 -5.40
C ILE A 90 -3.47 -3.02 -5.04
N GLY A 91 -4.76 -3.19 -4.78
CA GLY A 91 -5.67 -2.11 -4.37
C GLY A 91 -5.35 -1.54 -2.99
N SER A 92 -4.69 -2.32 -2.13
CA SER A 92 -4.32 -1.92 -0.76
C SER A 92 -3.03 -1.12 -0.66
N ILE A 93 -2.29 -0.95 -1.77
CA ILE A 93 -0.99 -0.27 -1.74
C ILE A 93 -1.16 1.17 -1.25
N ARG A 94 -0.32 1.59 -0.31
CA ARG A 94 -0.23 2.98 0.16
C ARG A 94 1.23 3.38 0.35
N ILE A 95 1.56 4.65 0.08
CA ILE A 95 2.86 5.23 0.44
C ILE A 95 2.67 6.15 1.64
N VAL A 96 3.44 5.94 2.70
CA VAL A 96 3.30 6.68 3.98
C VAL A 96 4.63 7.29 4.38
N HIS A 97 4.59 8.52 4.89
CA HIS A 97 5.72 9.19 5.53
C HIS A 97 5.29 9.74 6.88
N GLY A 98 5.96 9.29 7.96
CA GLY A 98 5.47 9.54 9.32
C GLY A 98 4.13 8.86 9.54
N SER A 99 3.09 9.65 9.85
CA SER A 99 1.71 9.18 10.04
C SER A 99 0.77 9.59 8.91
N SER A 100 1.31 10.09 7.78
CA SER A 100 0.52 10.61 6.68
C SER A 100 0.73 9.80 5.40
N GLU A 101 -0.37 9.45 4.74
CA GLU A 101 -0.33 8.96 3.37
C GLU A 101 0.20 10.07 2.44
N VAL A 102 1.03 9.67 1.49
CA VAL A 102 1.63 10.53 0.47
C VAL A 102 0.95 10.21 -0.86
N PRO A 103 0.38 11.20 -1.55
CA PRO A 103 -0.16 11.02 -2.90
C PRO A 103 0.86 10.38 -3.83
N PHE A 104 0.48 9.29 -4.50
CA PHE A 104 1.37 8.52 -5.36
C PHE A 104 0.66 8.06 -6.63
N THR A 105 1.40 7.78 -7.68
CA THR A 105 0.89 7.04 -8.84
C THR A 105 1.46 5.63 -8.86
N LEU A 106 0.67 4.72 -9.40
CA LEU A 106 1.01 3.32 -9.54
C LEU A 106 0.97 2.92 -11.02
N SER A 107 2.05 2.28 -11.47
CA SER A 107 2.15 1.64 -12.78
C SER A 107 2.83 0.27 -12.63
N PHE A 108 2.97 -0.47 -13.72
CA PHE A 108 3.58 -1.80 -13.73
C PHE A 108 4.69 -1.89 -14.76
N SER A 109 5.69 -2.75 -14.51
CA SER A 109 6.80 -2.95 -15.46
C SER A 109 6.35 -3.57 -16.79
N ARG A 110 5.16 -4.19 -16.83
CA ARG A 110 4.49 -4.62 -18.06
C ARG A 110 3.05 -4.15 -18.07
N GLU A 111 2.73 -3.26 -19.00
CA GLU A 111 1.38 -2.79 -19.27
C GLU A 111 1.06 -2.97 -20.76
N SER A 112 -0.15 -3.44 -21.05
CA SER A 112 -0.68 -3.51 -22.39
C SER A 112 -2.09 -2.92 -22.40
N LYS A 113 -2.28 -1.89 -23.23
CA LYS A 113 -3.58 -1.21 -23.35
C LYS A 113 -4.59 -2.15 -23.99
N ILE A 114 -5.76 -2.29 -23.36
CA ILE A 114 -6.93 -2.96 -23.94
C ILE A 114 -7.77 -1.91 -24.65
N ASP A 115 -8.18 -0.87 -23.93
CA ASP A 115 -8.95 0.24 -24.50
C ASP A 115 -8.85 1.50 -23.61
N ASP A 116 -8.49 2.63 -24.20
CA ASP A 116 -8.49 3.97 -23.57
C ASP A 116 -9.66 4.84 -24.08
N LEU A 117 -10.59 4.26 -24.86
CA LEU A 117 -11.83 4.88 -25.32
C LEU A 117 -11.70 6.13 -26.19
N GLU A 118 -10.47 6.49 -26.56
CA GLU A 118 -10.21 7.56 -27.53
C GLU A 118 -10.62 7.15 -28.96
N GLY A 119 -10.67 5.85 -29.24
CA GLY A 119 -11.01 5.25 -30.54
C GLY A 119 -12.48 4.87 -30.73
N SER A 120 -12.72 3.96 -31.69
CA SER A 120 -14.04 3.35 -31.91
C SER A 120 -14.37 2.32 -30.83
N LEU A 121 -15.67 2.05 -30.62
CA LEU A 121 -16.15 1.05 -29.66
C LEU A 121 -16.27 -0.36 -30.29
N ASP A 122 -15.48 -0.68 -31.32
CA ASP A 122 -15.63 -1.93 -32.10
C ASP A 122 -15.33 -3.20 -31.29
N ASN A 123 -14.54 -3.05 -30.21
CA ASN A 123 -14.23 -4.12 -29.26
C ASN A 123 -15.31 -4.30 -28.17
N TRP A 124 -16.34 -3.46 -28.18
CA TRP A 124 -17.42 -3.49 -27.21
C TRP A 124 -18.69 -4.11 -27.80
N GLU A 125 -19.35 -4.94 -26.99
CA GLU A 125 -20.68 -5.46 -27.25
C GLU A 125 -21.63 -4.99 -26.15
N PHE A 126 -22.80 -4.50 -26.55
CA PHE A 126 -23.77 -3.88 -25.65
C PHE A 126 -25.04 -4.73 -25.62
N SER A 127 -25.50 -5.12 -24.43
CA SER A 127 -26.80 -5.79 -24.29
C SER A 127 -27.95 -4.86 -24.71
N SER A 128 -29.07 -5.39 -25.21
CA SER A 128 -30.25 -4.60 -25.59
C SER A 128 -30.84 -3.75 -24.45
N HIS A 129 -30.55 -4.10 -23.20
CA HIS A 129 -31.08 -3.46 -22.00
C HIS A 129 -30.11 -2.48 -21.35
N ILE A 130 -28.96 -2.18 -21.98
CA ILE A 130 -28.00 -1.20 -21.49
C ILE A 130 -28.05 0.06 -22.35
N VAL A 131 -27.97 1.22 -21.70
CA VAL A 131 -27.73 2.50 -22.36
C VAL A 131 -26.27 2.83 -22.15
N SER A 132 -25.50 2.85 -23.24
CA SER A 132 -24.06 3.09 -23.23
C SER A 132 -23.71 4.17 -24.25
N GLU A 133 -22.89 5.13 -23.84
CA GLU A 133 -22.45 6.24 -24.66
C GLU A 133 -20.99 6.59 -24.33
N ARG A 134 -20.23 6.95 -25.36
CA ARG A 134 -18.91 7.55 -25.18
C ARG A 134 -19.08 9.04 -24.88
N VAL A 135 -18.45 9.53 -23.81
CA VAL A 135 -18.64 10.91 -23.33
C VAL A 135 -17.34 11.58 -22.94
N GLU A 136 -17.31 12.92 -23.01
CA GLU A 136 -16.19 13.77 -22.59
C GLU A 136 -16.15 13.98 -21.06
N ASP A 137 -16.19 12.88 -20.30
CA ASP A 137 -16.04 12.84 -18.84
C ASP A 137 -15.08 11.69 -18.52
N ALA A 138 -13.78 11.91 -18.69
CA ALA A 138 -12.75 10.88 -18.61
C ALA A 138 -11.86 11.06 -17.39
N ALA A 139 -11.32 9.94 -16.90
CA ALA A 139 -10.29 9.96 -15.87
C ALA A 139 -8.91 10.22 -16.49
N GLN A 140 -8.71 9.75 -17.72
CA GLN A 140 -7.51 9.95 -18.51
C GLN A 140 -7.88 10.16 -19.98
N GLY A 141 -7.16 11.05 -20.67
CA GLY A 141 -7.51 11.38 -22.05
C GLY A 141 -8.76 12.25 -22.14
N SER A 142 -9.58 12.01 -23.16
CA SER A 142 -10.72 12.83 -23.51
C SER A 142 -12.04 12.10 -23.31
N TYR A 143 -12.08 10.76 -23.42
CA TYR A 143 -13.33 10.02 -23.44
C TYR A 143 -13.40 8.87 -22.44
N SER A 144 -14.60 8.64 -21.89
CA SER A 144 -14.93 7.43 -21.14
C SER A 144 -16.20 6.77 -21.68
N LEU A 145 -16.46 5.54 -21.23
CA LEU A 145 -17.70 4.83 -21.53
C LEU A 145 -18.64 5.05 -20.36
N LYS A 146 -19.67 5.85 -20.58
CA LYS A 146 -20.76 6.06 -19.63
C LYS A 146 -21.88 5.07 -19.91
N PHE A 147 -22.38 4.42 -18.87
CA PHE A 147 -23.41 3.40 -19.02
C PHE A 147 -24.34 3.27 -17.82
N ARG A 148 -25.56 2.83 -18.07
CA ARG A 148 -26.54 2.42 -17.05
C ARG A 148 -27.52 1.42 -17.62
N LYS A 149 -28.31 0.79 -16.75
CA LYS A 149 -29.44 -0.02 -17.22
C LYS A 149 -30.48 0.86 -17.92
N GLY A 150 -31.00 0.35 -19.04
CA GLY A 150 -32.11 0.89 -19.82
C GLY A 150 -33.45 0.20 -19.53
N THR A 151 -33.44 -1.01 -18.97
CA THR A 151 -34.61 -1.64 -18.33
C THR A 151 -34.24 -2.32 -16.99
N ILE A 152 -35.21 -2.89 -16.28
CA ILE A 152 -34.97 -3.70 -15.05
C ILE A 152 -34.30 -5.06 -15.33
N GLU A 153 -34.14 -5.43 -16.60
CA GLU A 153 -33.55 -6.71 -17.00
C GLU A 153 -32.03 -6.72 -16.82
N GLU A 154 -31.41 -7.89 -17.01
CA GLU A 154 -29.96 -8.01 -16.97
C GLU A 154 -29.34 -7.21 -18.12
N ALA A 155 -28.46 -6.27 -17.76
CA ALA A 155 -27.81 -5.37 -18.70
C ALA A 155 -26.30 -5.39 -18.43
N ARG A 156 -25.52 -5.48 -19.50
CA ARG A 156 -24.06 -5.50 -19.41
C ARG A 156 -23.39 -4.94 -20.66
N ASN A 157 -22.25 -4.31 -20.45
CA ASN A 157 -21.28 -4.06 -21.50
C ASN A 157 -20.26 -5.20 -21.48
N VAL A 158 -19.82 -5.63 -22.65
CA VAL A 158 -18.81 -6.67 -22.80
C VAL A 158 -17.66 -6.11 -23.62
N LEU A 159 -16.46 -6.13 -23.05
CA LEU A 159 -15.22 -5.79 -23.74
C LEU A 159 -14.52 -7.09 -24.16
N LYS A 160 -14.22 -7.18 -25.46
CA LYS A 160 -13.41 -8.25 -26.03
C LYS A 160 -11.96 -8.10 -25.56
N LEU A 161 -11.35 -9.23 -25.22
CA LEU A 161 -9.99 -9.28 -24.68
C LEU A 161 -9.05 -9.95 -25.68
N ASP A 162 -7.83 -9.43 -25.80
CA ASP A 162 -6.76 -10.17 -26.47
C ASP A 162 -6.37 -11.39 -25.62
N GLN A 163 -6.72 -12.58 -26.12
CA GLN A 163 -6.59 -13.83 -25.35
C GLN A 163 -5.15 -14.22 -25.09
N LYS A 164 -4.21 -13.77 -25.94
CA LYS A 164 -2.78 -14.03 -25.76
C LYS A 164 -2.26 -13.20 -24.58
N THR A 165 -2.48 -11.88 -24.61
CA THR A 165 -2.03 -10.97 -23.54
C THR A 165 -2.72 -11.29 -22.20
N LEU A 166 -4.00 -11.69 -22.22
CA LEU A 166 -4.69 -12.19 -21.02
C LEU A 166 -3.96 -13.37 -20.36
N ARG A 167 -3.36 -14.28 -21.15
CA ARG A 167 -2.63 -15.44 -20.61
C ARG A 167 -1.20 -15.12 -20.18
N GLU A 168 -0.66 -14.00 -20.64
CA GLU A 168 0.69 -13.51 -20.30
C GLU A 168 0.69 -12.49 -19.16
N SER A 169 -0.50 -12.02 -18.75
CA SER A 169 -0.74 -11.09 -17.64
C SER A 169 -1.57 -11.76 -16.55
N ASN A 170 -1.69 -11.13 -15.39
CA ASN A 170 -2.42 -11.68 -14.23
C ASN A 170 -3.34 -10.64 -13.56
N ILE A 171 -3.39 -9.42 -14.09
CA ILE A 171 -4.20 -8.33 -13.56
C ILE A 171 -4.82 -7.55 -14.71
N ILE A 172 -6.10 -7.20 -14.58
CA ILE A 172 -6.74 -6.16 -15.40
C ILE A 172 -6.89 -4.93 -14.51
N SER A 173 -6.32 -3.80 -14.93
CA SER A 173 -6.51 -2.48 -14.30
C SER A 173 -7.50 -1.67 -15.13
N PHE A 174 -8.33 -0.86 -14.47
CA PHE A 174 -9.16 0.13 -15.14
C PHE A 174 -9.50 1.30 -14.21
N LEU A 175 -9.87 2.44 -14.79
CA LEU A 175 -10.35 3.61 -14.07
C LEU A 175 -11.87 3.61 -14.10
N ALA A 176 -12.52 3.82 -12.96
CA ALA A 176 -13.98 3.81 -12.90
C ALA A 176 -14.58 4.65 -11.79
N LYS A 177 -15.84 5.05 -11.99
CA LYS A 177 -16.76 5.59 -10.98
C LYS A 177 -18.17 5.07 -11.25
N GLY A 178 -18.99 4.96 -10.22
CA GLY A 178 -20.36 4.46 -10.28
C GLY A 178 -20.63 3.33 -9.29
N ASN A 179 -21.60 2.49 -9.65
CA ASN A 179 -22.09 1.36 -8.87
C ASN A 179 -22.31 0.13 -9.77
N PHE A 180 -21.25 -0.62 -10.05
CA PHE A 180 -21.28 -1.76 -10.96
C PHE A 180 -20.29 -2.86 -10.53
N THR A 181 -20.40 -4.04 -11.14
CA THR A 181 -19.41 -5.12 -10.99
C THR A 181 -18.70 -5.32 -12.31
N ALA A 182 -17.37 -5.39 -12.28
CA ALA A 182 -16.57 -5.83 -13.41
C ALA A 182 -16.18 -7.29 -13.22
N ILE A 183 -16.42 -8.12 -14.23
CA ILE A 183 -16.32 -9.59 -14.13
C ILE A 183 -15.49 -10.12 -15.31
N LEU A 184 -14.37 -10.76 -15.00
CA LEU A 184 -13.65 -11.60 -15.95
C LEU A 184 -14.28 -13.00 -15.95
N ARG A 185 -14.76 -13.45 -17.11
CA ARG A 185 -15.44 -14.74 -17.23
C ARG A 185 -15.25 -15.38 -18.59
N ASP A 186 -15.47 -16.69 -18.64
CA ASP A 186 -15.59 -17.41 -19.90
C ASP A 186 -16.81 -16.89 -20.69
N LYS A 187 -16.65 -16.71 -22.00
CA LYS A 187 -17.70 -16.17 -22.89
C LYS A 187 -18.79 -17.18 -23.18
N SER A 188 -18.42 -18.46 -23.31
CA SER A 188 -19.32 -19.55 -23.70
C SER A 188 -20.02 -20.18 -22.51
N PHE A 189 -19.33 -20.26 -21.37
CA PHE A 189 -19.82 -20.81 -20.13
C PHE A 189 -19.84 -19.72 -19.06
N PRO A 190 -20.89 -19.60 -18.23
CA PRO A 190 -20.99 -18.54 -17.22
C PRO A 190 -20.02 -18.75 -16.03
N LYS A 191 -18.89 -19.44 -16.24
CA LYS A 191 -17.86 -19.60 -15.23
C LYS A 191 -17.12 -18.27 -15.08
N GLU A 192 -17.30 -17.67 -13.92
CA GLU A 192 -16.49 -16.56 -13.49
C GLU A 192 -15.07 -17.00 -13.14
N ILE A 193 -14.10 -16.18 -13.53
CA ILE A 193 -12.70 -16.34 -13.17
C ILE A 193 -12.35 -15.43 -12.00
N SER A 194 -12.74 -14.15 -12.09
CA SER A 194 -12.52 -13.17 -11.04
C SER A 194 -13.45 -11.97 -11.25
N ARG A 195 -13.65 -11.16 -10.22
CA ARG A 195 -14.47 -9.96 -10.26
C ARG A 195 -13.90 -8.86 -9.37
N THR A 196 -14.37 -7.64 -9.56
CA THR A 196 -14.22 -6.54 -8.61
C THR A 196 -15.49 -5.71 -8.56
N GLU A 197 -15.76 -5.11 -7.41
CA GLU A 197 -16.92 -4.26 -7.20
C GLU A 197 -16.53 -2.79 -7.26
N VAL A 198 -17.25 -2.02 -8.07
CA VAL A 198 -17.07 -0.58 -8.19
C VAL A 198 -18.17 0.11 -7.41
N SER A 199 -17.75 0.93 -6.45
CA SER A 199 -18.64 1.72 -5.60
C SER A 199 -17.97 3.03 -5.22
N SER A 200 -18.06 4.02 -6.11
CA SER A 200 -17.43 5.33 -5.89
C SER A 200 -18.13 6.41 -6.70
N ASN A 201 -18.27 7.61 -6.14
CA ASN A 201 -18.69 8.80 -6.88
C ASN A 201 -17.55 9.48 -7.65
N GLU A 202 -16.31 9.16 -7.31
CA GLU A 202 -15.09 9.67 -7.94
C GLU A 202 -14.36 8.57 -8.71
N TYR A 203 -13.57 8.96 -9.72
CA TYR A 203 -12.73 8.02 -10.43
C TYR A 203 -11.67 7.44 -9.51
N ARG A 204 -11.61 6.12 -9.46
CA ARG A 204 -10.60 5.33 -8.75
C ARG A 204 -10.04 4.28 -9.68
N ARG A 205 -8.84 3.79 -9.39
CA ARG A 205 -8.24 2.65 -10.09
C ARG A 205 -8.68 1.36 -9.41
N TYR A 206 -9.25 0.47 -10.20
CA TYR A 206 -9.71 -0.86 -9.78
C TYR A 206 -8.89 -1.94 -10.47
N PHE A 207 -8.83 -3.10 -9.82
CA PHE A 207 -8.06 -4.24 -10.27
C PHE A 207 -8.93 -5.51 -10.26
N ILE A 208 -8.75 -6.36 -11.28
CA ILE A 208 -9.20 -7.74 -11.28
C ILE A 208 -7.95 -8.59 -11.34
N GLN A 209 -7.58 -9.19 -10.21
CA GLN A 209 -6.49 -10.16 -10.11
C GLN A 209 -7.02 -11.56 -10.43
N TYR A 210 -6.28 -12.33 -11.22
CA TYR A 210 -6.66 -13.68 -11.63
C TYR A 210 -5.43 -14.54 -11.88
N ASN A 211 -5.57 -15.86 -11.69
CA ASN A 211 -4.54 -16.82 -12.04
C ASN A 211 -4.71 -17.27 -13.51
N PRO A 212 -3.75 -16.97 -14.41
CA PRO A 212 -3.81 -17.36 -15.82
C PRO A 212 -3.84 -18.87 -16.05
N GLU A 213 -3.31 -19.67 -15.12
CA GLU A 213 -3.32 -21.13 -15.20
C GLU A 213 -4.73 -21.73 -15.09
N LEU A 214 -5.70 -20.96 -14.55
CA LEU A 214 -7.10 -21.37 -14.48
C LEU A 214 -7.85 -21.15 -15.80
N LEU A 215 -7.23 -20.49 -16.78
CA LEU A 215 -7.80 -20.22 -18.09
C LEU A 215 -7.63 -21.44 -19.01
N SER A 216 -8.72 -22.12 -19.33
CA SER A 216 -8.70 -23.28 -20.22
C SER A 216 -8.26 -22.89 -21.63
N GLU A 217 -7.41 -23.72 -22.24
CA GLU A 217 -6.94 -23.53 -23.61
C GLU A 217 -8.11 -23.57 -24.63
N GLY A 218 -8.03 -22.75 -25.68
CA GLY A 218 -9.08 -22.67 -26.72
C GLY A 218 -10.39 -21.99 -26.30
N ARG A 219 -10.54 -21.61 -25.02
CA ARG A 219 -11.65 -20.78 -24.54
C ARG A 219 -11.39 -19.30 -24.79
N GLU A 220 -12.47 -18.58 -25.06
CA GLU A 220 -12.51 -17.12 -25.15
C GLU A 220 -13.05 -16.54 -23.83
N TYR A 221 -12.32 -15.60 -23.26
CA TYR A 221 -12.67 -14.89 -22.04
C TYR A 221 -12.99 -13.44 -22.35
N ILE A 222 -13.93 -12.87 -21.59
CA ILE A 222 -14.43 -11.51 -21.78
C ILE A 222 -14.44 -10.76 -20.45
N LEU A 223 -14.37 -9.44 -20.54
CA LEU A 223 -14.61 -8.54 -19.41
C LEU A 223 -16.02 -7.97 -19.50
N SER A 224 -16.85 -8.25 -18.50
CA SER A 224 -18.23 -7.76 -18.43
C SER A 224 -18.38 -6.68 -17.38
N PHE A 225 -19.06 -5.59 -17.71
CA PHE A 225 -19.39 -4.50 -16.79
C PHE A 225 -20.90 -4.49 -16.56
N VAL A 226 -21.32 -4.78 -15.32
CA VAL A 226 -22.71 -5.05 -14.96
C VAL A 226 -23.18 -4.03 -13.91
N PRO A 227 -24.05 -3.06 -14.26
CA PRO A 227 -24.62 -2.15 -13.28
C PRO A 227 -25.35 -2.89 -12.15
N ARG A 228 -25.13 -2.48 -10.90
CA ARG A 228 -25.80 -3.08 -9.74
C ARG A 228 -27.18 -2.48 -9.48
N ASP A 229 -27.42 -1.27 -9.98
CA ASP A 229 -28.71 -0.59 -9.89
C ASP A 229 -29.18 -0.06 -11.26
N TYR A 230 -30.39 0.51 -11.29
CA TYR A 230 -31.04 1.03 -12.49
C TYR A 230 -30.90 2.56 -12.67
N PHE A 231 -30.53 3.28 -11.61
CA PHE A 231 -30.65 4.75 -11.57
C PHE A 231 -29.31 5.47 -11.77
N SER A 232 -28.21 4.80 -11.41
CA SER A 232 -26.88 5.38 -11.42
C SER A 232 -26.22 5.23 -12.78
N TYR A 233 -25.62 6.32 -13.25
CA TYR A 233 -24.65 6.25 -14.33
C TYR A 233 -23.32 5.73 -13.79
N ASN A 234 -22.68 4.90 -14.61
CA ASN A 234 -21.39 4.28 -14.37
C ASN A 234 -20.45 4.71 -15.46
N PHE A 235 -19.16 4.73 -15.14
CA PHE A 235 -18.14 5.15 -16.07
C PHE A 235 -16.95 4.20 -15.96
N VAL A 236 -16.39 3.83 -17.09
CA VAL A 236 -15.13 3.08 -17.19
C VAL A 236 -14.23 3.72 -18.23
N ASP A 237 -12.94 3.70 -17.94
CA ASP A 237 -11.88 4.34 -18.72
C ASP A 237 -10.54 3.58 -18.49
N ASP A 238 -9.57 3.80 -19.38
CA ASP A 238 -8.17 3.31 -19.30
C ASP A 238 -8.02 1.84 -18.88
N VAL A 239 -8.64 0.92 -19.66
CA VAL A 239 -8.61 -0.51 -19.39
C VAL A 239 -7.31 -1.13 -19.92
N LYS A 240 -6.58 -1.83 -19.05
CA LYS A 240 -5.24 -2.37 -19.34
C LYS A 240 -5.05 -3.77 -18.77
N PHE A 241 -4.28 -4.58 -19.47
CA PHE A 241 -3.57 -5.71 -18.87
C PHE A 241 -2.32 -5.19 -18.17
N VAL A 242 -2.11 -5.59 -16.92
CA VAL A 242 -0.91 -5.23 -16.16
C VAL A 242 -0.32 -6.46 -15.48
N SER A 243 1.01 -6.47 -15.34
CA SER A 243 1.74 -7.57 -14.68
C SER A 243 3.18 -7.19 -14.35
N GLY A 244 3.89 -8.05 -13.62
CA GLY A 244 5.29 -7.83 -13.26
C GLY A 244 5.44 -7.01 -12.00
N ASN A 245 6.50 -6.20 -11.93
CA ASN A 245 6.81 -5.40 -10.76
C ASN A 245 5.92 -4.17 -10.72
N VAL A 246 5.58 -3.74 -9.51
CA VAL A 246 4.89 -2.49 -9.25
C VAL A 246 5.89 -1.35 -9.31
N VAL A 247 5.54 -0.26 -9.97
CA VAL A 247 6.31 0.98 -10.00
C VAL A 247 5.50 2.06 -9.30
N ALA A 248 5.94 2.45 -8.10
CA ALA A 248 5.32 3.51 -7.31
C ALA A 248 6.09 4.82 -7.50
N LYS A 249 5.36 5.92 -7.74
CA LYS A 249 5.95 7.26 -7.90
C LYS A 249 5.27 8.29 -7.02
N TRP A 250 6.05 9.12 -6.33
CA TRP A 250 5.52 10.21 -5.50
C TRP A 250 6.48 11.39 -5.49
N SER A 251 5.96 12.58 -5.16
CA SER A 251 6.78 13.79 -5.05
C SER A 251 7.33 13.97 -3.63
N THR A 252 8.58 14.39 -3.53
CA THR A 252 9.21 14.74 -2.25
C THR A 252 10.34 15.76 -2.43
N SER A 253 10.72 16.39 -1.32
CA SER A 253 11.92 17.21 -1.20
C SER A 253 12.80 16.68 -0.07
N ILE A 254 14.09 16.48 -0.33
CA ILE A 254 15.06 15.93 0.62
C ILE A 254 16.25 16.91 0.69
N PRO A 255 16.48 17.56 1.85
CA PRO A 255 17.61 18.48 2.05
C PRO A 255 18.95 17.79 1.77
N ALA A 256 19.96 18.55 1.33
CA ALA A 256 21.29 18.04 1.04
C ALA A 256 21.89 17.21 2.20
N GLY A 257 22.37 16.00 1.89
CA GLY A 257 22.98 15.09 2.86
C GLY A 257 22.00 14.45 3.85
N GLU A 258 20.70 14.65 3.68
CA GLU A 258 19.67 14.03 4.49
C GLU A 258 19.03 12.81 3.81
N ARG A 259 18.31 12.02 4.61
CA ARG A 259 17.50 10.90 4.15
C ARG A 259 16.09 11.00 4.72
N LYS A 260 15.12 10.51 3.94
CA LYS A 260 13.75 10.29 4.38
C LYS A 260 13.39 8.82 4.24
N VAL A 261 12.61 8.31 5.18
CA VAL A 261 12.10 6.94 5.16
C VAL A 261 10.61 6.99 4.88
N PHE A 262 10.23 6.45 3.74
CA PHE A 262 8.85 6.18 3.37
C PHE A 262 8.55 4.71 3.67
N TYR A 263 7.28 4.37 3.74
CA TYR A 263 6.84 2.98 3.84
C TYR A 263 5.83 2.72 2.74
N LEU A 264 6.04 1.65 1.96
CA LEU A 264 4.99 1.09 1.12
C LEU A 264 4.23 0.07 1.96
N TYR A 265 2.97 0.36 2.29
CA TYR A 265 2.04 -0.56 2.95
C TYR A 265 1.24 -1.34 1.93
N PHE A 266 0.89 -2.59 2.25
CA PHE A 266 0.07 -3.48 1.44
C PHE A 266 -0.53 -4.60 2.28
N ASN A 267 -1.56 -5.25 1.75
CA ASN A 267 -2.26 -6.39 2.32
C ASN A 267 -2.11 -7.62 1.41
N ALA A 268 -2.45 -8.80 1.97
CA ALA A 268 -2.69 -9.99 1.17
C ALA A 268 -4.10 -9.91 0.60
N LEU A 269 -4.26 -10.32 -0.66
CA LEU A 269 -5.54 -10.37 -1.34
C LEU A 269 -6.51 -11.31 -0.60
N ASP A 270 -7.56 -10.73 -0.04
CA ASP A 270 -8.71 -11.47 0.49
C ASP A 270 -9.98 -11.18 -0.34
N LYS A 271 -11.17 -11.35 0.24
CA LYS A 271 -12.43 -11.22 -0.50
C LYS A 271 -12.84 -9.76 -0.73
N GLU A 272 -12.32 -8.81 0.04
CA GLU A 272 -12.64 -7.39 -0.12
C GLU A 272 -11.59 -6.75 -1.01
N PHE A 273 -12.00 -6.32 -2.20
CA PHE A 273 -11.10 -5.69 -3.17
C PHE A 273 -10.98 -4.19 -2.87
N GLU A 274 -9.80 -3.74 -2.51
CA GLU A 274 -9.53 -2.32 -2.38
C GLU A 274 -9.35 -1.64 -3.75
N SER A 275 -9.54 -0.32 -3.79
CA SER A 275 -9.33 0.51 -4.98
C SER A 275 -8.48 1.72 -4.62
N LEU A 276 -7.67 2.18 -5.58
CA LEU A 276 -6.75 3.29 -5.36
C LEU A 276 -7.37 4.63 -5.78
N PRO A 277 -7.27 5.68 -4.95
CA PRO A 277 -7.55 7.05 -5.38
C PRO A 277 -6.65 7.45 -6.56
N LEU A 278 -7.13 8.38 -7.39
CA LEU A 278 -6.32 8.98 -8.44
C LEU A 278 -5.64 10.24 -7.93
N TYR A 279 -4.32 10.16 -7.79
CA TYR A 279 -3.49 11.27 -7.37
C TYR A 279 -2.84 11.94 -8.58
N ASN A 280 -2.85 13.28 -8.59
CA ASN A 280 -2.06 14.08 -9.53
C ASN A 280 -0.69 14.38 -8.92
N VAL A 281 0.30 13.55 -9.26
CA VAL A 281 1.69 13.75 -8.81
C VAL A 281 2.41 14.66 -9.80
N GLN A 282 2.74 15.88 -9.35
CA GLN A 282 3.45 16.88 -10.14
C GLN A 282 4.94 16.93 -9.79
N GLY A 283 5.77 17.21 -10.79
CA GLY A 283 7.21 17.39 -10.65
C GLY A 283 7.98 16.77 -11.83
N ALA A 284 9.27 17.05 -11.90
CA ALA A 284 10.17 16.32 -12.79
C ALA A 284 10.65 15.05 -12.10
N GLU A 285 10.80 13.96 -12.84
CA GLU A 285 11.52 12.80 -12.35
C GLU A 285 12.97 13.18 -12.06
N LYS A 286 13.44 12.75 -10.89
CA LYS A 286 14.80 12.96 -10.43
C LYS A 286 15.38 11.62 -10.01
N GLU A 287 16.66 11.42 -10.30
CA GLU A 287 17.40 10.26 -9.80
C GLU A 287 17.71 10.46 -8.32
N PHE A 288 16.79 10.03 -7.46
CA PHE A 288 17.08 9.86 -6.04
C PHE A 288 17.86 8.56 -5.83
N SER A 289 18.75 8.53 -4.84
CA SER A 289 19.28 7.26 -4.35
C SER A 289 18.22 6.60 -3.47
N VAL A 290 17.74 5.43 -3.90
CA VAL A 290 16.69 4.68 -3.23
C VAL A 290 17.24 3.33 -2.77
N GLU A 291 17.02 3.01 -1.51
CA GLU A 291 17.31 1.70 -0.92
C GLU A 291 16.01 1.10 -0.35
N LEU A 292 15.71 -0.13 -0.77
CA LEU A 292 14.61 -0.91 -0.19
C LEU A 292 15.12 -1.63 1.06
N GLY A 293 14.44 -1.41 2.18
CA GLY A 293 14.63 -2.20 3.40
C GLY A 293 14.05 -3.61 3.27
N ASN A 294 14.23 -4.41 4.31
CA ASN A 294 13.59 -5.72 4.39
C ASN A 294 12.07 -5.55 4.55
N PRO A 295 11.26 -6.40 3.91
CA PRO A 295 9.83 -6.47 4.17
C PRO A 295 9.55 -6.72 5.66
N GLU A 296 8.50 -6.09 6.17
CA GLU A 296 8.06 -6.18 7.56
C GLU A 296 6.55 -6.48 7.59
N GLY A 297 6.10 -7.25 8.57
CA GLY A 297 4.67 -7.45 8.83
C GLY A 297 4.33 -8.83 9.36
N PHE A 298 3.09 -8.95 9.81
CA PHE A 298 2.52 -10.22 10.25
C PHE A 298 0.99 -10.12 10.19
N ARG A 299 0.34 -11.24 9.87
CA ARG A 299 -1.11 -11.40 9.98
C ARG A 299 -1.40 -12.49 11.01
N ALA A 300 -2.28 -12.20 11.97
CA ALA A 300 -2.83 -13.20 12.88
C ALA A 300 -4.20 -13.62 12.37
N ILE A 301 -4.34 -14.86 11.87
CA ILE A 301 -5.63 -15.43 11.48
C ILE A 301 -6.12 -16.31 12.63
N ILE A 302 -7.33 -16.02 13.11
CA ILE A 302 -8.01 -16.87 14.09
C ILE A 302 -9.06 -17.68 13.32
N GLU A 303 -8.75 -18.93 13.01
CA GLU A 303 -9.70 -19.84 12.37
C GLU A 303 -10.57 -20.52 13.43
N LEU A 304 -11.89 -20.45 13.27
CA LEU A 304 -12.86 -21.13 14.12
C LEU A 304 -13.62 -22.16 13.32
N GLN A 305 -13.76 -23.36 13.90
CA GLN A 305 -14.66 -24.36 13.33
C GLN A 305 -16.11 -23.92 13.53
N GLU A 306 -16.93 -24.13 12.51
CA GLU A 306 -18.36 -23.86 12.53
C GLU A 306 -19.01 -24.58 13.73
N GLY A 307 -19.70 -23.82 14.60
CA GLY A 307 -20.29 -24.33 15.85
C GLY A 307 -19.46 -24.12 17.13
N SER A 308 -18.33 -23.42 17.07
CA SER A 308 -17.53 -23.07 18.25
C SER A 308 -18.26 -22.05 19.14
N ILE A 309 -18.64 -22.46 20.35
CA ILE A 309 -19.14 -21.56 21.41
C ILE A 309 -17.96 -21.17 22.30
N PHE A 310 -17.67 -19.87 22.40
CA PHE A 310 -16.68 -19.37 23.35
C PHE A 310 -17.30 -19.26 24.74
N SER A 311 -16.81 -20.05 25.69
CA SER A 311 -17.02 -19.80 27.12
C SER A 311 -15.76 -20.21 27.90
N GLY A 312 -15.38 -19.42 28.91
CA GLY A 312 -14.25 -19.68 29.79
C GLY A 312 -12.98 -18.87 29.51
N ILE A 313 -11.83 -19.38 29.96
CA ILE A 313 -10.51 -18.76 29.80
C ILE A 313 -10.05 -18.94 28.35
N ILE A 314 -9.90 -17.82 27.63
CA ILE A 314 -9.33 -17.81 26.28
C ILE A 314 -7.80 -17.77 26.42
N GLU A 315 -7.13 -18.87 26.08
CA GLU A 315 -5.68 -18.92 25.95
C GLU A 315 -5.29 -18.50 24.53
N VAL A 316 -4.89 -17.23 24.35
CA VAL A 316 -4.35 -16.74 23.07
C VAL A 316 -2.88 -17.17 22.97
N ARG A 317 -2.59 -18.18 22.14
CA ARG A 317 -1.21 -18.55 21.80
C ARG A 317 -0.81 -17.86 20.50
N ALA A 318 -0.05 -16.79 20.61
CA ALA A 318 0.60 -16.17 19.45
C ALA A 318 1.80 -17.03 19.02
N LYS A 319 1.67 -17.68 17.86
CA LYS A 319 2.80 -18.31 17.18
C LYS A 319 3.22 -17.37 16.06
N VAL A 320 4.35 -16.67 16.25
CA VAL A 320 4.93 -15.87 15.18
C VAL A 320 5.67 -16.81 14.26
N LEU A 321 5.11 -17.01 13.07
CA LEU A 321 5.76 -17.73 11.99
C LEU A 321 6.62 -16.75 11.19
N GLU A 322 7.71 -17.25 10.61
CA GLU A 322 8.41 -16.62 9.47
C GLU A 322 8.98 -15.21 9.69
N ASN A 323 9.33 -14.90 10.93
CA ASN A 323 9.98 -13.65 11.26
C ASN A 323 11.50 -13.68 10.93
N LEU A 324 11.98 -12.67 10.21
CA LEU A 324 13.38 -12.48 9.81
C LEU A 324 14.19 -11.56 10.75
N SER A 325 13.56 -10.98 11.79
CA SER A 325 14.16 -10.05 12.75
C SER A 325 14.03 -10.55 14.19
N ASN A 326 14.52 -9.83 15.21
CA ASN A 326 14.26 -10.22 16.61
C ASN A 326 12.90 -9.67 17.05
N ILE A 327 12.01 -10.54 17.54
CA ILE A 327 10.72 -10.13 18.10
C ILE A 327 10.95 -9.49 19.47
N VAL A 328 10.82 -8.17 19.57
CA VAL A 328 10.96 -7.44 20.84
C VAL A 328 9.65 -7.44 21.63
N LYS A 329 8.50 -7.45 20.95
CA LYS A 329 7.16 -7.42 21.56
C LYS A 329 6.11 -7.98 20.60
N VAL A 330 5.14 -8.71 21.14
CA VAL A 330 3.89 -9.05 20.46
C VAL A 330 2.76 -8.35 21.21
N GLN A 331 1.96 -7.56 20.50
CA GLN A 331 0.74 -6.95 21.03
C GLN A 331 -0.43 -7.43 20.20
N TYR A 332 -1.53 -7.75 20.88
CA TYR A 332 -2.79 -8.08 20.22
C TYR A 332 -3.90 -7.24 20.84
N ARG A 333 -4.88 -6.90 20.02
CA ARG A 333 -6.10 -6.21 20.42
C ARG A 333 -7.26 -7.16 20.17
N VAL A 334 -8.11 -7.35 21.16
CA VAL A 334 -9.36 -8.11 21.05
C VAL A 334 -10.49 -7.10 21.06
N ASP A 335 -11.09 -6.87 19.90
CA ASP A 335 -12.30 -6.07 19.78
C ASP A 335 -13.52 -6.98 19.78
N TYR A 336 -14.53 -6.65 20.59
CA TYR A 336 -15.81 -7.34 20.64
C TYR A 336 -16.84 -6.56 19.84
N SER A 337 -17.66 -7.23 19.01
CA SER A 337 -18.82 -6.59 18.41
C SER A 337 -19.95 -6.49 19.45
N GLU A 338 -20.58 -5.32 19.55
CA GLU A 338 -21.52 -4.94 20.64
C GLU A 338 -22.86 -5.72 20.68
N ASN A 339 -22.99 -6.86 19.99
CA ASN A 339 -24.26 -7.60 19.87
C ASN A 339 -24.28 -8.98 20.53
N LEU A 340 -23.44 -9.23 21.55
CA LEU A 340 -23.53 -10.46 22.33
C LEU A 340 -24.24 -10.19 23.66
N SER A 341 -25.48 -10.68 23.78
CA SER A 341 -26.21 -10.73 25.04
C SER A 341 -25.50 -11.70 25.98
N TRP A 342 -24.89 -11.16 27.03
CA TRP A 342 -24.34 -11.98 28.10
C TRP A 342 -25.49 -12.45 28.99
N ASP A 343 -25.92 -13.69 28.83
CA ASP A 343 -26.65 -14.38 29.90
C ASP A 343 -25.65 -14.62 31.03
N ALA A 344 -25.77 -13.79 32.08
CA ALA A 344 -25.04 -13.98 33.32
C ALA A 344 -25.58 -15.24 34.02
N ASN A 345 -24.78 -16.30 34.04
CA ASN A 345 -24.88 -17.36 35.03
C ASN A 345 -23.76 -17.24 36.05
#